data_AF-A0A957HU62-F1
#
_entry.id   AF-A0A957HU62-F1
#
_cell.length_a   1.000
_cell.length_b   1.000
_cell.length_c   1.000
_cell.angle_alpha   90.00
_cell.angle_beta   90.00
_cell.angle_gamma   90.00
#
_symmetry.space_group_name_H-M   'P 1'
#
loop_
_entity.id
_entity.type
_entity.pdbx_description
1 polymer ?
#
loop_
_entity_poly.entity_id
_entity_poly.type
_entity_poly.pdbx_seq_one_letter_code
_entity_poly.pdbx_strand_id
1 'polypeptide(L)' 'GADLSWAILTGANLTGADLTGTNLAWANLQESFFDNETKWPDDYDPILAGAMNLDE' A
#
# COMPACT_ATOMS: atom_id res chain seq x y z
N GLY A 1 1.89 12.01 -7.16
CA GLY A 1 1.20 10.73 -6.96
C GLY A 1 0.57 10.27 -8.24
N ALA A 2 0.45 8.95 -8.41
CA ALA A 2 -0.33 8.33 -9.46
C ALA A 2 -1.78 8.11 -8.99
N ASP A 3 -2.69 7.86 -9.93
CA ASP A 3 -4.02 7.35 -9.58
C ASP A 3 -4.00 5.83 -9.65
N LEU A 4 -4.06 5.17 -8.50
CA LEU A 4 -4.19 3.73 -8.35
C LEU A 4 -5.55 3.37 -7.74
N SER A 5 -6.54 4.26 -7.87
CA SER A 5 -7.88 3.94 -7.40
C SER A 5 -8.41 2.70 -8.11
N TRP A 6 -9.06 1.81 -7.35
CA TRP A 6 -9.56 0.51 -7.81
C TRP A 6 -8.50 -0.47 -8.32
N ALA A 7 -7.20 -0.19 -8.12
CA ALA A 7 -6.14 -1.12 -8.53
C ALA A 7 -6.23 -2.44 -7.76
N ILE A 8 -5.94 -3.55 -8.44
CA ILE A 8 -5.78 -4.87 -7.81
C ILE A 8 -4.28 -5.05 -7.53
N LEU A 9 -3.90 -4.95 -6.27
CA LEU A 9 -2.54 -5.10 -5.75
C LEU A 9 -2.43 -6.35 -4.84
N THR A 10 -3.33 -7.32 -5.03
CA THR A 10 -3.33 -8.55 -4.24
C THR A 10 -2.00 -9.28 -4.39
N GLY A 11 -1.34 -9.60 -3.27
CA GLY A 11 -0.03 -10.26 -3.28
C GLY A 11 1.13 -9.38 -3.78
N ALA A 12 0.92 -8.09 -4.01
CA ALA A 12 1.97 -7.21 -4.53
C ALA A 12 3.09 -7.01 -3.50
N ASN A 13 4.33 -6.92 -3.99
CA ASN A 13 5.44 -6.46 -3.17
C ASN A 13 5.57 -4.94 -3.29
N LEU A 14 5.36 -4.23 -2.19
CA LEU A 14 5.45 -2.78 -2.06
C LEU A 14 6.64 -2.32 -1.21
N THR A 15 7.56 -3.23 -0.83
CA THR A 15 8.76 -2.90 -0.05
C THR A 15 9.53 -1.73 -0.66
N GLY A 16 9.84 -0.72 0.14
CA GLY A 16 10.54 0.49 -0.26
C GLY A 16 9.79 1.39 -1.25
N ALA A 17 8.50 1.16 -1.52
CA ALA A 17 7.74 1.97 -2.46
C ALA A 17 7.40 3.35 -1.86
N ASP A 18 7.56 4.41 -2.66
CA ASP A 18 7.08 5.75 -2.30
C ASP A 18 5.70 5.98 -2.94
N LEU A 19 4.64 5.75 -2.16
CA LEU A 19 3.24 5.95 -2.54
C LEU A 19 2.72 7.33 -2.08
N THR A 20 3.59 8.23 -1.64
CA THR A 20 3.19 9.56 -1.14
C THR A 20 2.34 10.31 -2.19
N GLY A 21 1.17 10.77 -1.77
CA GLY A 21 0.22 11.48 -2.62
C GLY A 21 -0.41 10.65 -3.74
N THR A 22 -0.29 9.32 -3.72
CA THR A 22 -0.98 8.40 -4.63
C THR A 22 -2.42 8.21 -4.17
N ASN A 23 -3.36 8.20 -5.11
CA ASN A 23 -4.75 7.85 -4.79
C ASN A 23 -4.89 6.33 -4.71
N LEU A 24 -5.10 5.78 -3.52
CA LEU A 24 -5.34 4.34 -3.28
C LEU A 24 -6.81 4.03 -2.95
N ALA A 25 -7.72 4.96 -3.23
CA ALA A 25 -9.14 4.76 -2.93
C ALA A 25 -9.65 3.48 -3.62
N TRP A 26 -10.25 2.57 -2.84
CA TRP A 26 -10.78 1.29 -3.32
C TRP A 26 -9.74 0.32 -3.91
N ALA A 27 -8.44 0.57 -3.76
CA ALA A 27 -7.42 -0.40 -4.13
C ALA A 27 -7.53 -1.66 -3.27
N ASN A 28 -7.32 -2.82 -3.87
CA ASN A 28 -7.29 -4.09 -3.17
C ASN A 28 -5.83 -4.47 -2.86
N LEU A 29 -5.44 -4.35 -1.59
CA LEU A 29 -4.11 -4.64 -1.07
C LEU A 29 -4.02 -5.95 -0.27
N GLN A 30 -5.04 -6.81 -0.38
CA GLN A 30 -5.06 -8.08 0.33
C GLN A 30 -3.82 -8.89 0.04
N GLU A 31 -3.18 -9.42 1.08
CA GLU A 31 -1.96 -10.24 0.97
C GLU A 31 -0.75 -9.50 0.36
N SER A 32 -0.81 -8.17 0.16
CA SER A 32 0.37 -7.40 -0.25
C SER A 32 1.36 -7.27 0.90
N PHE A 33 2.62 -6.99 0.55
CA PHE A 33 3.73 -6.90 1.50
C PHE A 33 4.34 -5.50 1.46
N PHE A 34 4.67 -4.95 2.62
CA PHE A 34 5.37 -3.67 2.74
C PHE A 34 6.38 -3.73 3.88
N ASP A 35 7.25 -2.72 3.95
CA ASP A 35 8.26 -2.54 5.00
C ASP A 35 8.21 -1.11 5.56
N ASN A 36 9.03 -0.83 6.57
CA ASN A 36 9.15 0.48 7.17
C ASN A 36 9.75 1.55 6.23
N GLU A 37 10.33 1.16 5.10
CA GLU A 37 10.79 2.09 4.06
C GLU A 37 9.65 2.52 3.12
N THR A 38 8.54 1.79 3.13
CA THR A 38 7.36 2.08 2.32
C THR A 38 6.66 3.33 2.83
N LYS A 39 6.48 4.32 1.95
CA LYS A 39 5.76 5.56 2.29
C LYS A 39 4.35 5.51 1.76
N TRP A 40 3.39 5.71 2.64
CA TRP A 40 1.98 5.71 2.31
C TRP A 40 1.44 7.15 2.14
N PRO A 41 0.29 7.33 1.47
CA PRO A 41 -0.43 8.60 1.55
C PRO A 41 -0.73 8.98 3.00
N ASP A 42 -0.86 10.28 3.26
CA ASP A 42 -1.23 10.79 4.58
C ASP A 42 -2.52 10.11 5.06
N ASP A 43 -2.56 9.74 6.35
CA ASP A 43 -3.67 9.05 7.02
C ASP A 43 -4.06 7.68 6.42
N TYR A 44 -3.24 7.10 5.54
CA TYR A 44 -3.50 5.77 4.98
C TYR A 44 -2.99 4.67 5.90
N ASP A 45 -3.88 3.75 6.28
CA ASP A 45 -3.53 2.56 7.06
C ASP A 45 -3.44 1.33 6.14
N PRO A 46 -2.22 0.85 5.83
CA PRO A 46 -2.04 -0.31 4.95
C PRO A 46 -2.47 -1.62 5.61
N ILE A 47 -2.42 -1.72 6.95
CA ILE A 47 -2.85 -2.92 7.68
C ILE A 47 -4.37 -3.04 7.60
N LEU A 48 -5.11 -1.94 7.73
CA LEU A 48 -6.56 -1.94 7.52
C LEU A 48 -6.96 -2.30 6.08
N ALA A 49 -6.08 -2.02 5.10
CA ALA A 49 -6.28 -2.43 3.70
C ALA A 49 -5.94 -3.91 3.43
N GLY A 50 -5.39 -4.62 4.41
CA GLY A 50 -4.99 -6.03 4.34
C GLY A 50 -3.57 -6.28 3.84
N ALA A 51 -2.73 -5.25 3.80
CA ALA A 51 -1.30 -5.41 3.58
C ALA A 51 -0.60 -5.92 4.86
N MET A 52 0.47 -6.66 4.70
CA MET A 52 1.27 -7.25 5.78
C MET A 52 2.62 -6.54 5.88
N ASN A 53 2.95 -6.05 7.09
CA ASN A 53 4.26 -5.49 7.39
C ASN A 53 5.29 -6.64 7.51
N LEU A 54 6.40 -6.53 6.80
CA LEU A 54 7.50 -7.50 6.84
C LEU A 54 8.48 -7.27 7.99
N ASP A 55 8.43 -6.10 8.62
CA ASP A 55 9.37 -5.71 9.68
C ASP A 55 8.84 -5.97 11.11
N GLU A 56 7.65 -6.57 11.23
CA GLU A 56 7.00 -6.96 12.50
C GLU A 56 7.08 -8.46 12.80
#